data_AF-A0A0S9S389-F1
#
_entry.id   AF-A0A0S9S389-F1
#
_cell.length_a   1.000
_cell.length_b   1.000
_cell.length_c   1.000
_cell.angle_alpha   90.00
_cell.angle_beta   90.00
_cell.angle_gamma   90.00
#
_symmetry.space_group_name_H-M   'P 1'
#
loop_
_entity.id
_entity.type
_entity.pdbx_description
1 polymer ?
#
loop_
_entity_poly.entity_id
_entity_poly.type
_entity_poly.pdbx_seq_one_letter_code
_entity_poly.pdbx_strand_id
1 'polypeptide(L)'
;MADHLSPDSRSPDLRSHDSAPPDAGTRSHDRRVAWSVVALTAVTVLIGALTAAPVHHPASHPVVANPSQDATCAEWGDGCRVCQRAEDGIACSLPGIACTPKAEQSCLRRVGG
;
A
#
# COMPACT_ATOMS: atom_id res chain seq x y z
N MET A 1 -4.19 -65.65 50.15
CA MET A 1 -4.85 -64.45 50.69
C MET A 1 -4.22 -63.31 49.90
N ALA A 2 -4.81 -63.03 48.74
CA ALA A 2 -4.16 -62.24 47.68
C ALA A 2 -4.64 -60.79 47.75
N ASP A 3 -3.68 -59.87 47.67
CA ASP A 3 -3.84 -58.44 47.62
C ASP A 3 -4.81 -57.99 46.51
N HIS A 4 -5.89 -57.32 46.93
CA HIS A 4 -6.89 -56.75 46.05
C HIS A 4 -6.51 -55.29 45.68
N LEU A 5 -6.04 -55.14 44.43
CA LEU A 5 -6.29 -54.03 43.49
C LEU A 5 -6.67 -52.63 44.05
N SER A 6 -5.77 -51.67 43.86
CA SER A 6 -6.16 -50.32 43.40
C SER A 6 -6.30 -50.35 41.88
N PRO A 7 -7.39 -49.79 41.33
CA PRO A 7 -7.22 -48.54 40.61
C PRO A 7 -8.33 -47.52 40.92
N ASP A 8 -7.88 -46.32 41.25
CA ASP A 8 -8.63 -45.07 41.31
C ASP A 8 -9.47 -44.87 40.03
N SER A 9 -10.78 -44.88 40.15
CA SER A 9 -11.73 -44.79 39.04
C SER A 9 -12.99 -44.04 39.46
N ARG A 10 -12.93 -42.70 39.45
CA ARG A 10 -14.03 -41.80 39.02
C ARG A 10 -13.60 -40.34 39.17
N SER A 11 -12.92 -39.84 38.15
CA SER A 11 -13.15 -38.45 37.71
C SER A 11 -13.66 -38.51 36.28
N PRO A 12 -14.94 -38.16 36.10
CA PRO A 12 -15.26 -37.18 35.10
C PRO A 12 -16.31 -36.22 35.65
N ASP A 13 -15.89 -35.16 36.34
CA ASP A 13 -16.68 -33.94 36.38
C ASP A 13 -16.66 -33.32 34.97
N LEU A 14 -17.49 -33.89 34.11
CA LEU A 14 -17.79 -33.36 32.79
C LEU A 14 -18.49 -32.01 33.00
N ARG A 15 -17.75 -30.94 32.72
CA ARG A 15 -18.28 -29.68 32.16
C ARG A 15 -19.56 -29.16 32.84
N SER A 16 -19.41 -28.61 34.03
CA SER A 16 -20.03 -27.29 34.24
C SER A 16 -19.21 -26.28 33.44
N HIS A 17 -19.40 -26.25 32.12
CA HIS A 17 -19.23 -24.99 31.39
C HIS A 17 -20.39 -24.12 31.83
N ASP A 18 -20.21 -23.52 33.02
CA ASP A 18 -20.94 -22.34 33.42
C ASP A 18 -20.85 -21.38 32.24
N SER A 19 -21.99 -21.14 31.62
CA SER A 19 -22.11 -20.12 30.59
C SER A 19 -22.05 -18.78 31.32
N ALA A 20 -20.86 -18.44 31.82
CA ALA A 20 -20.60 -17.18 32.47
C ALA A 20 -20.93 -16.08 31.45
N PRO A 21 -21.88 -15.18 31.76
CA PRO A 21 -22.13 -14.05 30.88
C PRO A 21 -20.81 -13.30 30.73
N PRO A 22 -20.37 -12.95 29.51
CA PRO A 22 -19.06 -12.34 29.32
C PRO A 22 -18.94 -11.14 30.25
N ASP A 23 -17.94 -11.15 31.14
CA ASP A 23 -17.77 -10.15 32.18
C ASP A 23 -17.84 -8.77 31.55
N ALA A 24 -18.65 -7.88 32.12
CA ALA A 24 -18.85 -6.54 31.58
C ALA A 24 -17.53 -5.77 31.38
N GLY A 25 -16.51 -6.12 32.18
CA GLY A 25 -15.13 -5.64 32.04
C GLY A 25 -14.49 -6.04 30.70
N THR A 26 -14.51 -7.32 30.34
CA THR A 26 -14.01 -7.83 29.04
C THR A 26 -14.76 -7.21 27.87
N ARG A 27 -16.10 -7.11 27.94
CA ARG A 27 -16.90 -6.46 26.87
C ARG A 27 -16.53 -4.98 26.68
N SER A 28 -16.22 -4.27 27.75
CA SER A 28 -15.77 -2.87 27.70
C SER A 28 -14.34 -2.73 27.15
N HIS A 29 -13.48 -3.69 27.45
CA HIS A 29 -12.10 -3.75 26.97
C HIS A 29 -12.06 -4.09 25.48
N ASP A 30 -12.78 -5.14 25.06
CA ASP A 30 -12.89 -5.55 23.66
C ASP A 30 -13.50 -4.43 22.80
N ARG A 31 -14.49 -3.72 23.34
CA ARG A 31 -15.02 -2.53 22.69
C ARG A 31 -13.95 -1.45 22.52
N ARG A 32 -13.15 -1.16 23.56
CA ARG A 32 -12.04 -0.18 23.47
C ARG A 32 -10.96 -0.61 22.47
N VAL A 33 -10.62 -1.90 22.43
CA VAL A 33 -9.65 -2.46 21.47
C VAL A 33 -10.18 -2.40 20.05
N ALA A 34 -11.45 -2.75 19.82
CA ALA A 34 -12.06 -2.62 18.50
C ALA A 34 -12.07 -1.16 18.03
N TRP A 35 -12.41 -0.22 18.91
CA TRP A 35 -12.37 1.21 18.61
C TRP A 35 -10.95 1.70 18.32
N SER A 36 -9.93 1.22 19.02
CA SER A 36 -8.54 1.64 18.76
C SER A 36 -8.05 1.15 17.40
N VAL A 37 -8.35 -0.09 17.02
CA VAL A 37 -8.01 -0.62 15.68
C VAL A 37 -8.71 0.17 14.59
N VAL A 38 -10.02 0.41 14.72
CA VAL A 38 -10.78 1.21 13.76
C VAL A 38 -10.20 2.62 13.66
N ALA A 39 -9.92 3.28 14.79
CA ALA A 39 -9.33 4.62 14.80
C ALA A 39 -7.93 4.64 14.13
N LEU A 40 -7.07 3.65 14.42
CA LEU A 40 -5.77 3.53 13.78
C LEU A 40 -5.90 3.35 12.27
N THR A 41 -6.76 2.44 11.81
CA THR A 41 -6.99 2.24 10.37
C THR A 41 -7.53 3.50 9.70
N ALA A 42 -8.48 4.20 10.33
CA ALA A 42 -9.02 5.45 9.81
C ALA A 42 -7.95 6.53 9.72
N VAL A 43 -7.08 6.66 10.74
CA VAL A 43 -5.93 7.59 10.71
C VAL A 43 -4.95 7.21 9.60
N THR A 44 -4.60 5.93 9.42
CA THR A 44 -3.71 5.50 8.34
C THR A 44 -4.29 5.79 6.96
N VAL A 45 -5.59 5.51 6.75
CA VAL A 45 -6.28 5.83 5.49
C VAL A 45 -6.38 7.34 5.28
N LEU A 46 -6.63 8.11 6.33
CA LEU A 46 -6.70 9.57 6.25
C LEU A 46 -5.31 10.17 5.95
N ILE A 47 -4.24 9.68 6.58
CA ILE A 47 -2.87 10.05 6.24
C ILE A 47 -2.61 9.68 4.79
N GLY A 48 -2.95 8.45 4.38
CA GLY A 48 -2.84 8.00 2.99
C GLY A 48 -3.62 8.88 2.03
N ALA A 49 -4.81 9.37 2.38
CA ALA A 49 -5.62 10.24 1.54
C ALA A 49 -5.11 11.70 1.51
N LEU A 50 -4.60 12.20 2.64
CA LEU A 50 -4.01 13.52 2.77
C LEU A 50 -2.63 13.59 2.11
N THR A 51 -1.86 12.50 2.14
CA THR A 51 -0.57 12.37 1.44
C THR A 51 -0.73 11.88 0.00
N ALA A 52 -1.85 11.23 -0.34
CA ALA A 52 -2.29 10.94 -1.70
C ALA A 52 -3.23 12.02 -2.27
N ALA A 53 -2.94 13.30 -1.97
CA ALA A 53 -2.88 14.24 -3.09
C ALA A 53 -2.06 13.54 -4.18
N PRO A 54 -2.59 13.36 -5.40
CA PRO A 54 -2.21 12.29 -6.31
C PRO A 54 -0.69 12.18 -6.35
N VAL A 55 -0.15 11.15 -5.69
CA VAL A 55 1.24 10.76 -5.90
C VAL A 55 1.25 10.00 -7.24
N HIS A 56 0.88 10.72 -8.30
CA HIS A 56 1.81 10.80 -9.39
C HIS A 56 3.14 11.11 -8.70
N HIS A 57 4.18 10.33 -8.91
CA HIS A 57 5.48 10.94 -8.77
C HIS A 57 5.62 11.80 -10.03
N PRO A 58 5.27 13.12 -10.07
CA PRO A 58 6.10 13.96 -10.89
C PRO A 58 7.42 13.92 -10.12
N ALA A 59 8.42 13.25 -10.66
CA ALA A 59 9.75 13.77 -10.45
C ALA A 59 9.62 15.29 -10.65
N SER A 60 9.86 16.04 -9.58
CA SER A 60 9.89 17.49 -9.58
C SER A 60 11.01 17.91 -10.51
N HIS A 61 10.77 17.81 -11.82
CA HIS A 61 11.61 18.44 -12.80
C HIS A 61 11.35 19.93 -12.67
N PRO A 62 12.39 20.75 -12.50
CA PRO A 62 12.24 22.18 -12.66
C PRO A 62 11.57 22.42 -14.02
N VAL A 63 10.59 23.33 -14.05
CA VAL A 63 9.87 23.76 -15.25
C VAL A 63 10.87 24.41 -16.21
N VAL A 64 11.60 23.59 -16.95
CA VAL A 64 12.22 23.91 -18.22
C VAL A 64 11.23 23.42 -19.26
N ALA A 65 10.85 24.30 -20.19
CA ALA A 65 9.80 24.14 -21.20
C ALA A 65 9.48 22.67 -21.50
N ASN A 66 8.36 22.18 -20.96
CA ASN A 66 7.99 20.78 -21.06
C ASN A 66 7.89 20.39 -22.55
N PRO A 67 8.78 19.52 -23.08
CA PRO A 67 8.75 19.16 -24.50
C PRO A 67 7.45 18.45 -24.91
N SER A 68 6.66 17.94 -23.95
CA SER A 68 5.32 17.43 -24.23
C SER A 68 4.31 18.51 -24.64
N GLN A 69 4.61 19.79 -24.37
CA GLN A 69 3.81 20.95 -24.83
C GLN A 69 4.22 21.40 -26.23
N ASP A 70 5.41 21.03 -26.70
CA ASP A 70 5.83 21.27 -28.07
C ASP A 70 5.17 20.20 -28.97
N ALA A 71 4.08 20.58 -29.65
CA ALA A 71 3.37 19.69 -30.57
C ALA A 71 4.24 19.21 -31.74
N THR A 72 5.35 19.90 -32.03
CA THR A 72 6.30 19.49 -33.05
C THR A 72 7.27 18.42 -32.56
N CYS A 73 7.32 18.16 -31.24
CA CYS A 73 8.14 17.10 -30.67
C CYS A 73 7.34 15.79 -30.58
N ALA A 74 7.75 14.80 -31.38
CA ALA A 74 7.15 13.47 -31.38
C ALA A 74 7.68 12.61 -30.23
N GLU A 75 8.96 12.77 -29.89
CA GLU A 75 9.64 11.99 -28.85
C GLU A 75 10.59 12.87 -28.05
N TRP A 76 10.59 12.69 -26.74
CA TRP A 76 11.42 13.45 -25.80
C TRP A 76 11.90 12.55 -24.66
N GLY A 77 12.99 12.94 -24.00
CA GLY A 77 13.51 12.16 -22.89
C GLY A 77 14.50 12.93 -22.02
N ASP A 78 14.76 12.37 -20.84
CA ASP A 78 15.72 12.88 -19.84
C ASP A 78 17.04 12.08 -19.85
N GLY A 79 17.23 11.22 -20.87
CA GLY A 79 18.36 10.29 -20.98
C GLY A 79 18.17 8.96 -20.25
N CYS A 80 17.13 8.82 -19.43
CA CYS A 80 16.79 7.56 -18.74
C CYS A 80 15.45 6.98 -19.18
N ARG A 81 14.51 7.86 -19.50
CA ARG A 81 13.21 7.52 -20.03
C ARG A 81 13.01 8.25 -21.34
N VAL A 82 12.45 7.54 -22.31
CA VAL A 82 11.98 8.11 -23.57
C VAL A 82 10.47 8.05 -23.56
N CYS A 83 9.85 9.20 -23.80
CA CYS A 83 8.41 9.34 -23.98
C CYS A 83 8.14 9.73 -25.42
N GLN A 84 7.07 9.17 -25.98
CA GLN A 84 6.62 9.45 -27.33
C GLN A 84 5.12 9.72 -27.35
N ARG A 85 4.69 10.47 -28.35
CA ARG A 85 3.27 10.65 -28.66
C ARG A 85 2.78 9.43 -29.44
N ALA A 86 1.82 8.70 -28.87
CA ALA A 86 1.12 7.58 -29.49
C ALA A 86 -0.36 7.94 -29.70
N GLU A 87 -1.07 7.11 -30.46
CA GLU A 87 -2.50 7.28 -30.75
C GLU A 87 -3.34 7.31 -29.45
N ASP A 88 -3.01 6.46 -28.48
CA ASP A 88 -3.71 6.35 -27.18
C ASP A 88 -3.23 7.36 -26.13
N GLY A 89 -2.35 8.30 -26.50
CA GLY A 89 -1.76 9.29 -25.59
C GLY A 89 -0.24 9.19 -25.51
N ILE A 90 0.33 9.55 -24.35
CA ILE A 90 1.79 9.55 -24.17
C ILE A 90 2.23 8.16 -23.71
N ALA A 91 3.11 7.52 -24.48
CA ALA A 91 3.75 6.25 -24.13
C ALA A 91 5.19 6.50 -23.69
N CYS A 92 5.60 5.97 -22.54
CA CYS A 92 6.96 6.11 -22.03
C CYS A 92 7.61 4.75 -21.75
N SER A 93 8.92 4.67 -21.96
CA SER A 93 9.73 3.51 -21.57
C SER A 93 9.93 3.42 -20.06
N LEU A 94 10.34 2.24 -19.58
CA LEU A 94 10.77 2.05 -18.20
C LEU A 94 12.25 2.43 -18.06
N PRO A 95 12.62 3.26 -17.08
CA PRO A 95 14.02 3.56 -16.81
C PRO A 95 14.72 2.35 -16.18
N GLY A 96 16.01 2.20 -16.45
CA GLY A 96 16.84 1.18 -15.79
C GLY A 96 17.13 1.54 -14.33
N ILE A 97 17.35 0.52 -13.49
CA ILE A 97 17.62 0.65 -12.04
C ILE A 97 18.80 1.59 -11.69
N ALA A 98 19.80 1.69 -12.56
CA ALA A 98 20.98 2.54 -12.33
C ALA A 98 20.91 3.92 -13.02
N CYS A 99 19.83 4.22 -13.75
CA CYS A 99 19.77 5.43 -14.56
C CYS A 99 19.30 6.63 -13.73
N THR A 100 20.12 7.69 -13.69
CA THR A 100 19.77 8.95 -13.04
C THR A 100 19.23 9.95 -14.07
N PRO A 101 17.93 10.29 -14.03
CA PRO A 101 17.33 11.18 -15.04
C PRO A 101 17.95 12.57 -14.96
N LYS A 102 18.25 13.16 -16.13
CA LYS A 102 18.72 14.55 -16.20
C LYS A 102 17.58 15.49 -15.89
N ALA A 103 17.87 16.57 -15.17
CA ALA A 103 16.86 17.58 -14.80
C ALA A 103 16.16 18.22 -16.02
N GLU A 104 16.80 18.21 -17.19
CA GLU A 104 16.28 18.77 -18.43
C GLU A 104 15.87 17.65 -19.40
N GLN A 105 14.66 17.77 -19.96
CA GLN A 105 14.15 16.88 -21.00
C GLN A 105 14.43 17.49 -22.37
N SER A 106 15.07 16.73 -23.25
CA SER A 106 15.35 17.16 -24.62
C SER A 106 14.39 16.50 -25.60
N CYS A 107 14.01 17.24 -26.64
CA CYS A 107 13.33 16.66 -27.79
C CYS A 107 14.33 15.79 -28.57
N LEU A 108 14.00 14.50 -28.71
CA LEU A 108 14.82 13.53 -29.43
C LEU A 108 14.37 13.40 -30.89
N ARG A 109 13.07 13.48 -31.16
CA ARG A 109 12.49 13.41 -32.50
C ARG A 109 11.38 14.44 -32.68
N ARG A 110 11.42 15.17 -33.79
CA ARG A 110 10.34 16.05 -34.23
C ARG A 110 9.42 15.35 -35.24
N VAL A 111 8.16 15.78 -35.30
CA VAL A 111 7.19 15.33 -36.28
C VAL A 111 7.62 15.86 -37.66
N GLY A 112 7.89 14.97 -38.62
CA GLY A 112 8.27 15.33 -39.99
C GLY A 112 9.77 15.55 -40.25
N GLY A 113 10.65 15.03 -39.38
CA GLY A 113 12.10 14.95 -39.61
C GLY A 113 12.53 13.77 -40.46
#